data_AF-A0A101VSU7-F1
#
_entry.id   AF-A0A101VSU7-F1
#
_cell.length_a   1.000
_cell.length_b   1.000
_cell.length_c   1.000
_cell.angle_alpha   90.00
_cell.angle_beta   90.00
_cell.angle_gamma   90.00
#
_symmetry.space_group_name_H-M   'P 1'
#
loop_
_entity.id
_entity.type
_entity.pdbx_description
1 polymer ?
#
loop_
_entity_poly.entity_id
_entity_poly.type
_entity_poly.pdbx_seq_one_letter_code
_entity_poly.pdbx_strand_id
1 'polypeptide(L)'
;MRTFLISYDLANPNAKKGALAEIIMGSGERWARPLEQTWYVESSETAEEIEARMSWLLGDEDGLLVQAIGQGSVLTNTSLRWFRRRNSAASSTVAQNVVSFPQADEAMAA
;
A
#
# COMPACT_ATOMS: atom_id res chain seq x y z
N MET A 1 3.91 -17.74 -5.47
CA MET A 1 3.57 -16.38 -5.04
C MET A 1 4.56 -15.41 -5.66
N ARG A 2 4.06 -14.34 -6.27
CA ARG A 2 4.89 -13.32 -6.92
C ARG A 2 4.41 -11.94 -6.52
N THR A 3 5.33 -11.00 -6.50
CA THR A 3 5.02 -9.58 -6.26
C THR A 3 4.76 -8.89 -7.60
N PHE A 4 3.67 -8.14 -7.66
CA PHE A 4 3.27 -7.34 -8.81
C PHE A 4 3.31 -5.86 -8.45
N LEU A 5 3.86 -5.05 -9.35
CA LEU A 5 3.63 -3.62 -9.40
C LEU A 5 2.33 -3.41 -10.18
N ILE A 6 1.36 -2.77 -9.56
CA ILE A 6 0.12 -2.34 -10.21
C ILE A 6 0.12 -0.83 -10.20
N SER A 7 0.09 -0.21 -11.37
CA SER A 7 -0.06 1.23 -11.51
C SER A 7 -1.22 1.53 -12.43
N TYR A 8 -2.04 2.51 -12.10
CA TYR A 8 -3.16 2.91 -12.94
C TYR A 8 -3.19 4.43 -13.11
N ASP A 9 -3.84 4.88 -14.18
CA ASP A 9 -4.20 6.27 -14.37
C ASP A 9 -5.67 6.34 -14.78
N LEU A 10 -6.42 7.29 -14.22
CA LEU A 10 -7.86 7.39 -14.42
C LEU A 10 -8.20 8.76 -14.97
N ALA A 11 -8.85 8.80 -16.12
CA ALA A 11 -9.36 10.04 -16.70
C ALA A 11 -10.43 10.70 -15.79
N ASN A 12 -11.18 9.89 -15.03
CA ASN A 12 -12.12 10.37 -14.01
C ASN A 12 -11.92 9.66 -12.65
N PRO A 13 -11.05 10.19 -11.77
CA PRO A 13 -10.61 9.48 -10.57
C PRO A 13 -11.68 9.37 -9.46
N ASN A 14 -12.66 10.28 -9.43
CA ASN A 14 -13.59 10.39 -8.29
C ASN A 14 -14.61 9.23 -8.21
N ALA A 15 -14.93 8.60 -9.34
CA ALA A 15 -15.94 7.52 -9.37
C ALA A 15 -15.33 6.13 -9.15
N LYS A 16 -14.12 5.88 -9.64
CA LYS A 16 -13.59 4.51 -9.83
C LYS A 16 -12.46 4.12 -8.87
N LYS A 17 -11.80 5.10 -8.26
CA LYS A 17 -10.60 4.87 -7.42
C LYS A 17 -10.87 4.03 -6.18
N GLY A 18 -12.06 4.17 -5.57
CA GLY A 18 -12.46 3.37 -4.41
C GLY A 18 -12.61 1.89 -4.77
N ALA A 19 -13.38 1.60 -5.82
CA ALA A 19 -13.61 0.25 -6.31
C ALA A 19 -12.30 -0.43 -6.77
N LEU A 20 -11.42 0.28 -7.48
CA LEU A 20 -10.11 -0.27 -7.86
C LEU A 20 -9.25 -0.62 -6.65
N ALA A 21 -9.23 0.23 -5.61
CA ALA A 21 -8.49 -0.07 -4.40
C ALA A 21 -9.01 -1.34 -3.70
N GLU A 22 -10.33 -1.53 -3.63
CA GLU A 22 -10.93 -2.74 -3.05
C GLU A 22 -10.57 -4.00 -3.84
N ILE A 23 -10.59 -3.95 -5.17
CA ILE A 23 -10.21 -5.08 -6.02
C ILE A 23 -8.72 -5.42 -5.86
N ILE A 24 -7.85 -4.41 -5.85
CA ILE A 24 -6.40 -4.60 -5.66
C ILE A 24 -6.12 -5.23 -4.30
N MET A 25 -6.79 -4.74 -3.25
CA MET A 25 -6.67 -5.30 -1.89
C MET A 25 -7.21 -6.73 -1.79
N GLY A 26 -8.29 -7.05 -2.52
CA GLY A 26 -8.87 -8.39 -2.55
C GLY A 26 -8.10 -9.41 -3.39
N SER A 27 -7.29 -8.96 -4.35
CA SER A 27 -6.52 -9.83 -5.25
C SER A 27 -5.15 -10.25 -4.69
N GLY A 28 -4.76 -9.72 -3.53
CA GLY A 28 -3.47 -10.00 -2.90
C GLY A 28 -3.57 -10.45 -1.45
N GLU A 29 -2.67 -11.33 -1.05
CA GLU A 29 -2.51 -11.72 0.36
C GLU A 29 -1.80 -10.62 1.16
N ARG A 30 -0.89 -9.90 0.52
CA ARG A 30 -0.19 -8.73 1.08
C ARG A 30 -0.14 -7.64 0.04
N TRP A 31 -0.26 -6.40 0.48
CA TRP A 31 -0.16 -5.26 -0.42
C TRP A 31 0.44 -4.05 0.28
N ALA A 32 1.02 -3.17 -0.51
CA ALA A 32 1.49 -1.86 -0.09
C ALA A 32 1.10 -0.83 -1.14
N ARG A 33 0.75 0.37 -0.70
CA ARG A 33 0.40 1.49 -1.57
C ARG A 33 1.40 2.63 -1.38
N PRO A 34 2.57 2.58 -2.05
CA PRO A 34 3.60 3.60 -1.89
C PRO A 34 3.20 4.96 -2.48
N LEU A 35 2.40 4.98 -3.54
CA LEU A 35 1.86 6.19 -4.17
C LEU A 35 0.35 6.07 -4.35
N GLU A 36 -0.29 7.18 -4.68
CA GLU A 36 -1.75 7.23 -4.76
C GLU A 36 -2.33 6.25 -5.77
N GLN A 37 -1.69 6.04 -6.91
CA GLN A 37 -2.17 5.12 -7.95
C GLN A 37 -1.22 3.94 -8.21
N THR A 38 -0.23 3.74 -7.32
CA THR A 38 0.76 2.67 -7.46
C THR A 38 0.73 1.76 -6.25
N TRP A 39 0.71 0.45 -6.52
CA TRP A 39 0.53 -0.62 -5.57
C TRP A 39 1.56 -1.71 -5.80
N TYR A 40 1.99 -2.33 -4.71
CA TYR A 40 2.68 -3.60 -4.72
C TYR A 40 1.74 -4.64 -4.15
N VAL A 41 1.58 -5.76 -4.83
CA VAL A 41 0.66 -6.82 -4.44
C VAL A 41 1.37 -8.16 -4.53
N GLU A 42 1.41 -8.90 -3.43
CA GLU A 42 1.82 -10.29 -3.42
C GLU A 42 0.59 -11.17 -3.65
N SER A 43 0.60 -11.91 -4.76
CA SER A 43 -0.51 -12.77 -5.15
C SER A 43 -0.02 -14.12 -5.69
N SER A 44 -0.90 -15.12 -5.63
CA SER A 44 -0.76 -16.41 -6.31
C SER A 44 -1.24 -16.35 -7.76
N GLU A 45 -1.99 -15.30 -8.12
CA GLU A 45 -2.53 -15.07 -9.46
C GLU A 45 -1.47 -14.60 -10.45
N THR A 46 -1.81 -14.73 -11.72
CA THR A 46 -1.05 -14.22 -12.87
C THR A 46 -1.33 -12.73 -13.10
N ALA A 47 -0.47 -12.07 -13.89
CA ALA A 47 -0.67 -10.65 -14.20
C ALA A 47 -1.98 -10.43 -14.99
N GLU A 48 -2.29 -11.37 -15.87
CA GLU A 48 -3.46 -11.38 -16.74
C GLU A 48 -4.76 -11.56 -15.95
N GLU A 49 -4.76 -12.43 -14.93
CA GLU A 49 -5.90 -12.60 -14.03
C GLU A 49 -6.16 -11.33 -13.19
N ILE A 50 -5.09 -10.71 -12.70
CA ILE A 50 -5.15 -9.45 -11.95
C ILE A 50 -5.69 -8.33 -12.85
N GLU A 51 -5.20 -8.22 -14.08
CA GLU A 51 -5.69 -7.26 -15.08
C GLU A 51 -7.18 -7.47 -15.38
N ALA A 52 -7.59 -8.71 -15.66
CA ALA A 52 -8.97 -9.05 -16.00
C ALA A 52 -9.97 -8.59 -14.94
N ARG A 53 -9.59 -8.67 -13.65
CA ARG A 53 -10.43 -8.19 -12.53
C ARG A 53 -10.61 -6.68 -12.47
N MET A 54 -9.70 -5.91 -13.04
CA MET A 54 -9.76 -4.45 -13.05
C MET A 54 -10.30 -3.91 -14.38
N SER A 55 -10.16 -4.68 -15.47
CA SER A 55 -10.54 -4.28 -16.84
C SER A 55 -11.95 -3.71 -16.95
N TRP A 56 -12.94 -4.30 -16.29
CA TRP A 56 -14.35 -3.86 -16.34
C TRP A 56 -14.62 -2.50 -15.68
N LEU A 57 -13.71 -2.02 -14.82
CA LEU A 57 -13.79 -0.67 -14.23
C LEU A 57 -13.09 0.38 -15.08
N LEU A 58 -12.20 -0.02 -15.98
CA LEU A 58 -11.41 0.88 -16.81
C LEU A 58 -12.20 1.24 -18.08
N GLY A 59 -12.19 2.52 -18.43
CA GLY A 59 -12.68 3.01 -19.71
C GLY A 59 -11.56 3.11 -20.73
N ASP A 60 -11.90 3.48 -21.97
CA ASP A 60 -10.95 3.53 -23.09
C ASP A 60 -9.79 4.53 -22.88
N GLU A 61 -10.00 5.56 -22.07
CA GLU A 61 -9.00 6.60 -21.75
C GLU A 61 -8.26 6.32 -20.42
N ASP A 62 -8.58 5.23 -19.72
CA ASP A 62 -7.91 4.86 -18.47
C ASP A 62 -6.67 3.98 -18.76
N GLY A 63 -5.62 4.14 -17.97
CA GLY A 63 -4.38 3.36 -18.07
C GLY A 63 -4.24 2.32 -16.96
N LEU A 64 -3.74 1.13 -17.28
CA LEU A 64 -3.38 0.11 -16.31
C LEU A 64 -2.06 -0.56 -16.70
N LEU A 65 -1.18 -0.71 -15.72
CA LEU A 65 0.06 -1.46 -15.79
C LEU A 65 0.07 -2.51 -14.68
N VAL A 66 0.18 -3.78 -15.04
CA VAL A 66 0.41 -4.88 -14.11
C VAL A 66 1.73 -5.53 -14.50
N GLN A 67 2.75 -5.40 -13.64
CA GLN A 67 4.09 -5.91 -13.92
C GLN A 67 4.58 -6.78 -12.79
N ALA A 68 4.93 -8.02 -13.13
CA ALA A 68 5.50 -8.96 -12.18
C ALA A 68 6.98 -8.62 -11.91
N ILE A 69 7.33 -8.39 -10.64
CA ILE A 69 8.66 -7.93 -10.22
C ILE A 69 9.52 -9.13 -9.84
N GLY A 70 10.83 -9.05 -10.13
CA GLY A 70 11.81 -10.05 -9.69
C GLY A 70 12.05 -10.02 -8.18
N GLN A 71 12.47 -11.15 -7.60
CA GLN A 71 12.86 -11.19 -6.19
C GLN A 71 14.13 -10.35 -5.96
N GLY A 72 14.20 -9.65 -4.83
CA GLY A 72 15.29 -8.74 -4.48
C GLY A 72 15.08 -7.28 -4.87
N SER A 73 13.86 -6.89 -5.26
CA SER A 73 13.51 -5.49 -5.51
C SER A 73 13.62 -4.67 -4.22
N VAL A 74 14.77 -4.03 -4.02
CA VAL A 74 14.98 -3.05 -2.95
C VAL A 74 14.26 -1.76 -3.34
N LEU A 75 13.26 -1.41 -2.54
CA LEU A 75 12.56 -0.14 -2.68
C LEU A 75 13.17 0.90 -1.75
N THR A 76 13.74 1.94 -2.32
CA THR A 76 14.02 3.17 -1.59
C THR A 76 12.79 4.07 -1.72
N ASN A 77 11.83 3.91 -0.81
CA ASN A 77 10.72 4.85 -0.70
C ASN A 77 11.27 6.19 -0.19
N THR A 78 11.50 7.15 -1.08
CA THR A 78 12.00 8.49 -0.74
C THR A 78 10.90 9.44 -0.25
N SER A 79 9.67 8.95 -0.06
CA SER A 79 8.52 9.79 0.27
C SER A 79 8.23 9.77 1.76
N LEU A 80 8.89 10.69 2.45
CA LEU A 80 8.58 11.26 3.75
C LEU A 80 7.08 11.53 3.95
N ARG A 81 6.29 10.54 4.37
CA ARG A 81 5.01 10.72 5.09
C ARG A 81 4.77 9.57 6.06
N TRP A 82 5.54 9.57 7.14
CA TRP A 82 5.29 8.73 8.30
C TRP A 82 4.04 9.23 9.04
N PHE A 83 3.06 8.35 9.17
CA PHE A 83 1.85 8.42 10.02
C PHE A 83 0.78 9.48 9.67
N ARG A 84 -0.35 9.01 9.13
CA ARG A 84 -1.66 9.54 9.55
C ARG A 84 -2.24 8.60 10.60
N ARG A 85 -2.10 8.99 11.87
CA ARG A 85 -2.90 8.44 12.96
C ARG A 85 -4.36 8.67 12.59
N ARG A 86 -5.18 7.62 12.59
CA ARG A 86 -6.62 7.72 12.36
C ARG A 86 -7.17 8.59 13.50
N ASN A 87 -7.65 9.80 13.21
CA ASN A 87 -8.31 10.64 14.21
C ASN A 87 -9.56 9.89 14.71
N SER A 88 -9.45 9.21 15.84
CA SER A 88 -10.61 8.85 16.65
C SER A 88 -11.09 10.14 17.30
N ALA A 89 -12.07 10.78 16.69
CA ALA A 89 -12.82 11.83 17.34
C ALA A 89 -13.62 11.20 18.50
N ALA A 90 -13.02 11.13 19.69
CA ALA A 90 -13.69 11.21 20.99
C ALA A 90 -12.69 11.06 22.14
N SER A 91 -12.86 11.93 23.15
CA SER A 91 -12.36 11.82 24.52
C SER A 91 -10.99 12.46 24.84
N SER A 92 -11.05 13.78 25.06
CA SER A 92 -10.58 14.51 26.25
C SER A 92 -9.40 13.98 27.10
N THR A 93 -8.58 14.98 27.47
CA THR A 93 -7.76 15.13 28.68
C THR A 93 -6.42 14.39 28.76
N VAL A 94 -5.36 15.18 28.56
CA VAL A 94 -4.00 15.09 29.14
C VAL A 94 -3.36 13.70 29.18
N ALA A 95 -2.49 13.40 28.20
CA ALA A 95 -1.38 12.47 28.41
C ALA A 95 -0.22 12.82 27.47
N GLN A 96 0.95 12.91 28.08
CA GLN A 96 2.22 13.34 27.53
C GLN A 96 2.64 12.49 26.33
N ASN A 97 3.03 13.13 25.24
CA ASN A 97 3.74 12.49 24.13
C ASN A 97 5.23 12.36 24.49
N VAL A 98 5.56 11.48 25.43
CA VAL A 98 6.94 11.03 25.68
C VAL A 98 6.99 9.54 25.40
N VAL A 99 7.73 9.17 24.35
CA VAL A 99 8.14 7.78 24.12
C VAL A 99 9.57 7.69 24.66
N SER A 100 9.74 7.19 25.88
CA SER A 100 11.05 6.80 26.42
C SER A 100 11.36 5.39 25.92
N PHE A 101 12.52 5.21 25.30
CA PHE A 101 13.08 3.88 25.07
C PHE A 101 13.59 3.33 26.41
N PRO A 102 13.43 2.04 26.73
CA PRO A 102 14.16 1.46 27.85
C PRO A 102 15.66 1.61 27.58
N GLN A 103 16.38 2.28 28.47
CA GLN A 103 17.83 2.13 28.51
C GLN A 103 18.09 0.64 28.70
N ALA A 104 18.90 0.06 27.81
CA ALA A 104 19.40 -1.29 28.01
C ALA A 104 19.98 -1.35 29.43
N ASP A 105 19.41 -2.24 30.23
CA ASP A 105 19.85 -2.50 31.59
C ASP A 105 21.35 -2.81 31.52
N GLU A 106 22.15 -2.01 32.21
CA GLU A 106 23.60 -2.10 32.28
C GLU A 106 23.99 -3.27 33.19
N ALA A 107 23.47 -4.46 32.87
CA ALA A 107 23.71 -5.72 33.55
C ALA A 107 24.31 -6.74 32.58
N MET A 108 25.36 -6.33 31.85
CA MET A 108 26.26 -7.29 31.20
C MET A 108 27.64 -6.66 30.94
N ALA A 109 28.30 -6.23 32.02
CA ALA A 109 29.74 -6.08 32.06
C ALA A 109 30.26 -6.40 33.47
N ALA A 110 30.97 -7.54 33.56
CA ALA A 110 31.85 -8.01 34.64
C ALA A 110 31.24 -8.36 36.00
#